data_AF-A0A1I8BFW9-F1
#
_entry.id   AF-A0A1I8BFW9-F1
#
_cell.length_a   1.000
_cell.length_b   1.000
_cell.length_c   1.000
_cell.angle_alpha   90.00
_cell.angle_beta   90.00
_cell.angle_gamma   90.00
#
_symmetry.space_group_name_H-M   'P 1'
#
loop_
_entity.id
_entity.type
_entity.pdbx_description
1 polymer ?
#
loop_
_entity_poly.entity_id
_entity_poly.type
_entity_poly.pdbx_seq_one_letter_code
_entity_poly.pdbx_strand_id
1 'polypeptide(L)'
;MKNKAQSVSSTGTNLDKYEEKVMLLQLRGVLDYEAVKRAAQNGAIRVREADTETPLVQVGSSFYSGEWTETLGTDMIFSVNSDSSTNFREIH
;
A
#
# COMPACT_ATOMS: atom_id res chain seq x y z
N MET A 1 -55.74 7.70 -14.60
CA MET A 1 -54.72 8.75 -14.86
C MET A 1 -54.07 9.15 -13.54
N LYS A 2 -52.73 9.36 -13.56
CA LYS A 2 -51.79 9.71 -12.48
C LYS A 2 -51.07 8.54 -11.79
N ASN A 3 -50.07 7.96 -12.47
CA ASN A 3 -48.95 7.30 -11.82
C ASN A 3 -47.78 8.31 -11.75
N LYS A 4 -47.42 8.70 -10.53
CA LYS A 4 -46.19 9.45 -10.24
C LYS A 4 -45.09 8.41 -10.04
N ALA A 5 -44.37 8.08 -11.11
CA ALA A 5 -43.17 7.28 -11.02
C ALA A 5 -42.11 8.11 -10.29
N GLN A 6 -41.88 7.74 -9.04
CA GLN A 6 -40.83 8.27 -8.19
C GLN A 6 -39.51 7.73 -8.76
N SER A 7 -38.72 8.60 -9.40
CA SER A 7 -37.35 8.26 -9.79
C SER A 7 -36.57 8.04 -8.50
N VAL A 8 -36.37 6.77 -8.13
CA VAL A 8 -35.44 6.39 -7.08
C VAL A 8 -34.06 6.78 -7.58
N SER A 9 -33.54 7.90 -7.08
CA SER A 9 -32.15 8.30 -7.30
C SER A 9 -31.29 7.24 -6.65
N SER A 10 -30.68 6.38 -7.45
CA SER A 10 -29.62 5.49 -7.03
C SER A 10 -28.45 6.35 -6.58
N THR A 11 -28.38 6.67 -5.30
CA THR A 11 -27.18 7.20 -4.65
C THR A 11 -26.17 6.06 -4.52
N GLY A 12 -25.71 5.56 -5.66
CA GLY A 12 -24.57 4.64 -5.73
C GLY A 12 -23.32 5.46 -5.44
N THR A 13 -22.77 5.28 -4.26
CA THR A 13 -21.46 5.83 -3.90
C THR A 13 -20.45 5.38 -4.93
N ASN A 14 -19.80 6.33 -5.60
CA ASN A 14 -18.84 6.17 -6.72
C ASN A 14 -17.52 5.46 -6.29
N LEU A 15 -17.52 4.74 -5.17
CA LEU A 15 -16.39 4.01 -4.59
C LEU A 15 -16.10 2.70 -5.34
N ASP A 16 -17.08 2.17 -6.07
CA ASP A 16 -16.96 0.90 -6.81
C ASP A 16 -16.07 0.98 -8.08
N LYS A 17 -15.37 2.09 -8.32
CA LYS A 17 -14.58 2.33 -9.55
C LYS A 17 -13.06 2.29 -9.38
N TYR A 18 -12.55 2.09 -8.16
CA TYR A 18 -11.11 2.03 -7.91
C TYR A 18 -10.69 0.59 -7.63
N GLU A 19 -9.64 0.14 -8.31
CA GLU A 19 -8.99 -1.15 -8.08
C GLU A 19 -7.76 -0.94 -7.19
N GLU A 20 -7.57 -1.83 -6.21
CA GLU A 20 -6.38 -1.83 -5.37
C GLU A 20 -5.31 -2.73 -5.98
N LYS A 21 -4.08 -2.23 -6.09
CA LYS A 21 -2.91 -2.98 -6.56
C LYS A 21 -1.82 -2.96 -5.51
N VAL A 22 -1.31 -4.14 -5.17
CA VAL A 22 -0.12 -4.31 -4.32
C VAL A 22 1.10 -4.44 -5.20
N MET A 23 2.17 -3.71 -4.87
CA MET A 23 3.43 -3.73 -5.61
C MET A 23 4.60 -3.89 -4.63
N LEU A 24 5.67 -4.55 -5.10
CA LEU A 24 6.91 -4.69 -4.35
C LEU A 24 7.90 -3.60 -4.75
N LEU A 25 8.44 -2.89 -3.76
CA LEU A 25 9.49 -1.90 -3.94
C LEU A 25 10.83 -2.47 -3.47
N GLN A 26 11.76 -2.63 -4.41
CA GLN A 26 13.15 -2.96 -4.10
C GLN A 26 14.02 -1.70 -4.11
N LEU A 27 14.48 -1.27 -2.94
CA LEU A 27 15.48 -0.20 -2.83
C LEU A 27 16.89 -0.79 -3.02
N ARG A 28 17.68 -0.21 -3.93
CA ARG A 28 19.06 -0.62 -4.22
C ARG A 28 20.05 0.48 -3.81
N GLY A 29 21.27 0.09 -3.43
CA GLY A 29 22.35 1.01 -3.05
C GLY A 29 22.72 0.94 -1.56
N VAL A 30 23.50 1.92 -1.10
CA VAL A 30 23.86 2.06 0.32
C VAL A 30 22.71 2.75 1.05
N LEU A 31 22.01 2.00 1.89
CA LEU A 31 20.84 2.47 2.62
C LEU A 31 21.18 2.67 4.11
N ASP A 32 20.76 3.80 4.67
CA ASP A 32 20.67 3.96 6.11
C ASP A 32 19.41 3.25 6.60
N TYR A 33 19.60 2.05 7.15
CA TYR A 33 18.52 1.21 7.65
C TYR A 33 17.62 1.92 8.68
N GLU A 34 18.21 2.68 9.61
CA GLU A 34 17.45 3.34 10.67
C GLU A 34 16.59 4.49 10.11
N ALA A 35 17.13 5.22 9.12
CA ALA A 35 16.37 6.25 8.42
C ALA A 35 15.19 5.65 7.64
N VAL A 36 15.41 4.55 6.90
CA VAL A 36 14.35 3.87 6.13
C VAL A 36 13.29 3.29 7.05
N LYS A 37 13.68 2.61 8.14
CA LYS A 37 12.76 2.05 9.13
C LYS A 37 11.90 3.14 9.77
N ARG A 38 12.50 4.26 10.17
CA ARG A 38 11.77 5.41 10.74
C ARG A 38 10.80 6.02 9.73
N ALA A 39 11.22 6.14 8.47
CA ALA A 39 10.34 6.63 7.40
C ALA A 39 9.14 5.70 7.19
N ALA A 40 9.34 4.38 7.23
CA ALA A 40 8.26 3.40 7.13
C ALA A 40 7.27 3.52 8.31
N GLN A 41 7.78 3.57 9.54
CA GLN A 41 6.96 3.70 10.75
C GLN A 41 6.15 5.01 10.79
N ASN A 42 6.72 6.10 10.27
CA ASN A 42 6.08 7.41 10.24
C ASN A 42 5.20 7.63 9.00
N GLY A 43 5.04 6.63 8.13
CA GLY A 43 4.29 6.76 6.88
C GLY A 43 4.88 7.79 5.92
N ALA A 44 6.21 7.98 5.94
CA ALA A 44 6.96 8.95 5.12
C ALA A 44 7.58 8.31 3.87
N ILE A 45 6.94 7.27 3.31
CA ILE A 45 7.31 6.63 2.04
C ILE A 45 6.24 6.94 1.01
N ARG A 46 6.64 7.45 -0.16
CA ARG A 46 5.72 7.83 -1.26
C ARG A 46 6.33 7.52 -2.61
N VAL A 47 5.50 7.04 -3.53
CA VAL A 47 5.81 7.02 -4.97
C VAL A 47 5.18 8.27 -5.57
N ARG A 48 5.98 9.05 -6.30
CA ARG A 48 5.56 10.24 -7.04
C ARG A 48 5.67 9.95 -8.52
N GLU A 49 4.80 10.58 -9.31
CA GLU A 49 4.80 10.42 -10.77
C GLU A 49 4.70 8.94 -11.17
N ALA A 50 3.85 8.19 -10.47
CA ALA A 50 3.74 6.74 -10.61
C ALA A 50 3.34 6.28 -12.01
N ASP A 51 2.62 7.14 -12.76
CA ASP A 51 2.17 6.86 -14.13
C ASP A 51 3.27 7.08 -15.19
N THR A 52 4.51 7.38 -14.77
CA THR A 52 5.66 7.57 -15.65
C THR A 52 6.56 6.34 -15.67
N GLU A 53 7.37 6.20 -16.72
CA GLU A 53 8.37 5.13 -16.86
C GLU A 53 9.45 5.19 -15.76
N THR A 54 9.72 6.39 -15.24
CA THR A 54 10.75 6.66 -14.23
C THR A 54 10.13 7.33 -13.01
N PRO A 55 9.35 6.60 -12.20
CA PRO A 55 8.70 7.17 -11.02
C PRO A 55 9.75 7.60 -9.98
N LEU A 56 9.41 8.56 -9.13
CA LEU A 56 10.29 9.01 -8.06
C LEU A 56 9.85 8.42 -6.72
N VAL A 57 10.73 7.67 -6.08
CA VAL A 57 10.47 7.08 -4.76
C VAL A 57 11.09 7.97 -3.68
N GLN A 58 10.24 8.51 -2.81
CA GLN A 58 10.66 9.28 -1.65
C GLN A 58 10.63 8.41 -0.40
N VAL A 59 11.74 8.38 0.34
CA VAL A 59 11.87 7.72 1.65
C VAL A 59 12.38 8.75 2.65
N GLY A 60 11.49 9.32 3.47
CA GLY A 60 11.83 10.44 4.34
C GLY A 60 12.27 11.66 3.52
N SER A 61 13.52 12.10 3.71
CA SER A 61 14.15 13.19 2.96
C SER A 61 14.98 12.73 1.75
N SER A 62 15.08 11.42 1.52
CA SER A 62 15.86 10.84 0.43
C SER A 62 14.98 10.55 -0.79
N PHE A 63 15.56 10.70 -1.98
CA PHE A 63 14.88 10.48 -3.27
C PHE A 63 15.64 9.46 -4.11
N TYR A 64 14.89 8.59 -4.78
CA TYR A 64 15.41 7.53 -5.64
C TYR A 64 14.64 7.54 -6.96
N SER A 65 15.35 7.42 -8.08
CA SER A 65 14.72 7.11 -9.37
C SER A 65 14.30 5.65 -9.35
N GLY A 66 13.04 5.39 -9.69
CA GLY A 66 12.48 4.06 -9.84
C GLY A 66 12.42 3.63 -11.30
N GLU A 67 12.16 2.35 -11.48
CA GLU A 67 11.86 1.69 -12.75
C GLU A 67 10.79 0.64 -12.46
N TRP A 68 9.79 0.52 -13.33
CA TRP A 68 8.79 -0.54 -13.23
C TRP A 68 9.34 -1.83 -13.83
N THR A 69 9.34 -2.92 -13.07
CA THR A 69 9.80 -4.22 -13.55
C THR A 69 8.72 -5.27 -13.30
N GLU A 70 8.39 -6.04 -14.34
CA GLU A 70 7.51 -7.20 -14.24
C GLU A 70 8.34 -8.44 -13.87
N THR A 71 7.83 -9.24 -12.93
CA THR A 71 8.45 -10.51 -12.52
C THR A 71 7.73 -11.67 -13.21
N LEU A 72 8.47 -12.72 -13.57
CA LEU A 72 7.85 -13.97 -14.03
C LEU A 72 7.32 -14.74 -12.81
N GLY A 73 6.00 -14.87 -12.70
CA GLY A 73 5.34 -15.62 -11.63
C GLY A 73 4.41 -14.76 -10.79
N THR A 74 4.25 -15.10 -9.51
CA THR A 74 3.41 -14.36 -8.57
C THR A 74 4.07 -14.33 -7.21
N ASP A 75 4.20 -13.13 -6.64
CA ASP A 75 4.72 -12.94 -5.29
C ASP A 75 3.58 -13.07 -4.27
N MET A 76 3.79 -13.88 -3.24
CA MET A 76 2.85 -14.04 -2.12
C MET A 76 3.42 -13.33 -0.88
N ILE A 77 2.70 -12.32 -0.37
CA ILE A 77 3.11 -11.53 0.80
C ILE A 77 2.24 -11.94 1.99
N PHE A 78 2.89 -12.35 3.09
CA PHE A 78 2.21 -12.73 4.33
C PHE A 78 2.54 -11.72 5.42
N SER A 79 1.52 -11.15 6.07
CA SER A 79 1.71 -10.36 7.28
C SER A 79 1.79 -11.29 8.49
N VAL A 80 2.83 -11.12 9.30
CA VAL A 80 2.90 -11.76 10.61
C VAL A 80 2.23 -10.79 11.59
N ASN A 81 0.96 -11.06 11.94
CA ASN A 81 0.27 -10.28 12.96
C ASN A 81 1.00 -10.48 14.29
N SER A 82 1.52 -9.40 14.87
CA SER A 82 2.20 -9.41 16.18
C SER A 82 1.23 -9.41 17.36
N ASP A 83 -0.03 -9.80 17.16
CA ASP A 83 -1.02 -9.96 18.24
C ASP A 83 -0.88 -11.32 18.94
N SER A 84 0.36 -11.74 19.23
CA SER A 84 0.64 -12.91 20.06
C SER A 84 0.80 -12.50 21.52
N SER A 85 -0.30 -12.12 22.18
CA SER A 85 -0.36 -12.20 23.64
C SER A 85 -0.43 -13.68 24.07
N THR A 86 0.63 -14.44 23.85
CA THR A 86 0.77 -15.81 24.34
C THR A 86 1.05 -15.74 25.85
N ASN A 87 -0.01 -15.61 26.65
CA ASN A 87 0.06 -15.79 28.09
C ASN A 87 0.29 -17.28 28.38
N PHE A 88 1.54 -17.70 28.52
CA PHE A 88 1.86 -19.02 29.04
C PHE A 88 1.58 -19.02 30.54
N ARG A 89 0.46 -19.61 30.96
CA ARG A 89 0.17 -19.85 32.38
C ARG A 89 0.82 -21.17 32.78
N GLU A 90 1.88 -21.05 33.57
CA GLU A 90 2.43 -22.16 34.34
C GLU A 90 1.38 -22.61 35.37
N ILE A 91 1.04 -23.90 35.36
CA ILE A 91 0.10 -24.51 36.31
C ILE A 91 0.96 -25.23 37.34
N HIS A 92 0.94 -24.73 38.59
CA HIS A 92 1.50 -25.41 39.76
C HIS A 92 0.47 -26.36 40.38
#